data_AF-A0A379WE92-F1
#
_entry.id   AF-A0A379WE92-F1
#
_cell.length_a   1.000
_cell.length_b   1.000
_cell.length_c   1.000
_cell.angle_alpha   90.00
_cell.angle_beta   90.00
_cell.angle_gamma   90.00
#
_symmetry.space_group_name_H-M   'P 1'
#
loop_
_entity.id
_entity.type
_entity.pdbx_description
1 polymer ?
#
loop_
_entity_poly.entity_id
_entity_poly.type
_entity_poly.pdbx_seq_one_letter_code
_entity_poly.pdbx_strand_id
1 'polypeptide(L)'
;MDSWQELANPRDLTKIVTQNLEYAPWNSLRASEDSRYIGLTMPRFLARLPYGAKTNPVDEFDFEEDADGSDHTKYVWSNAAYAMGVNINRSFKHYGWCTLIRGVESGGAVENLPCHTSRLTMAAWT
;
A
#
# COMPACT_ATOMS: atom_id res chain seq x y z
N MET A 1 3.53 0.57 -16.92
CA MET A 1 2.76 0.11 -15.75
C MET A 1 2.58 1.36 -14.93
N ASP A 2 1.44 2.01 -15.12
CA ASP A 2 1.28 3.41 -14.69
C ASP A 2 0.47 3.48 -13.39
N SER A 3 -0.23 2.38 -13.05
CA SER A 3 -0.97 2.22 -11.80
C SER A 3 -0.74 0.86 -11.14
N TRP A 4 -0.79 0.84 -9.80
CA TRP A 4 -0.78 -0.39 -9.00
C TRP A 4 -2.01 -1.26 -9.22
N GLN A 5 -3.10 -0.72 -9.77
CA GLN A 5 -4.29 -1.50 -10.12
C GLN A 5 -4.00 -2.53 -11.22
N GLU A 6 -3.03 -2.24 -12.09
CA GLU A 6 -2.65 -3.13 -13.20
C GLU A 6 -1.71 -4.24 -12.76
N LEU A 7 -1.30 -4.29 -11.48
CA LEU A 7 -0.34 -5.29 -10.99
C LEU A 7 -0.87 -6.73 -11.12
N ALA A 8 -2.19 -6.92 -11.15
CA ALA A 8 -2.81 -8.22 -11.35
C ALA A 8 -2.84 -8.68 -12.82
N ASN A 9 -2.58 -7.78 -13.78
CA ASN A 9 -2.72 -8.08 -15.20
C ASN A 9 -1.60 -8.96 -15.76
N PRO A 10 -0.31 -8.75 -15.43
CA PRO A 10 0.74 -9.62 -15.94
C PRO A 10 0.75 -10.97 -15.26
N ARG A 11 0.83 -12.00 -16.10
CA ARG A 11 0.90 -13.40 -15.65
C ARG A 11 2.22 -13.75 -14.97
N ASP A 12 3.30 -13.03 -15.26
CA ASP A 12 4.63 -13.28 -14.69
C ASP A 12 5.43 -11.97 -14.57
N LEU A 13 5.55 -11.48 -13.33
CA LEU A 13 6.34 -10.29 -13.00
C LEU A 13 7.85 -10.53 -13.17
N THR A 14 8.31 -11.78 -13.05
CA THR A 14 9.74 -12.11 -13.17
C THR A 14 10.23 -11.79 -14.57
N LYS A 15 9.47 -12.20 -15.59
CA LYS A 15 9.82 -11.93 -16.99
C LYS A 15 9.94 -10.44 -17.30
N ILE A 16 9.06 -9.61 -16.75
CA ILE A 16 9.09 -8.16 -16.94
C ILE A 16 10.41 -7.57 -16.43
N VAL A 17 10.84 -7.99 -15.25
CA VAL A 17 12.02 -7.43 -14.57
C VAL A 17 13.34 -8.04 -15.05
N THR A 18 13.35 -9.31 -15.46
CA THR A 18 14.60 -9.99 -15.86
C THR A 18 14.89 -9.96 -17.35
N GLN A 19 13.87 -9.88 -18.22
CA GLN A 19 14.07 -10.00 -19.68
C GLN A 19 14.10 -8.66 -20.42
N ASN A 20 13.60 -7.59 -19.81
CA ASN A 20 13.63 -6.26 -20.43
C ASN A 20 14.97 -5.56 -20.12
N LEU A 21 15.65 -5.08 -21.17
CA LEU A 21 16.92 -4.36 -21.11
C LEU A 21 16.84 -3.07 -20.28
N GLU A 22 15.66 -2.47 -20.17
CA GLU A 22 15.43 -1.26 -19.36
C GLU A 22 15.74 -1.49 -17.86
N TYR A 23 15.64 -2.73 -17.37
CA TYR A 23 15.94 -3.09 -15.98
C TYR A 23 17.38 -3.58 -15.78
N ALA A 24 18.27 -3.42 -16.75
CA ALA A 24 19.68 -3.81 -16.58
C ALA A 24 20.35 -3.15 -15.35
N PRO A 25 20.17 -1.84 -15.07
CA PRO A 25 20.72 -1.22 -13.85
C PRO A 25 20.12 -1.80 -12.56
N TRP A 26 18.83 -2.15 -12.58
CA TRP A 26 18.16 -2.77 -11.44
C TRP A 26 18.67 -4.17 -11.14
N ASN A 27 18.91 -4.98 -12.18
CA ASN A 27 19.49 -6.31 -12.03
C ASN A 27 20.95 -6.22 -11.51
N SER A 28 21.72 -5.24 -11.96
CA SER A 28 23.06 -4.96 -11.41
C SER A 28 22.99 -4.55 -9.93
N LEU A 29 22.03 -3.71 -9.55
CA LEU A 29 21.82 -3.34 -8.13
C LEU A 29 21.51 -4.58 -7.29
N ARG A 30 20.63 -5.47 -7.75
CA ARG A 30 20.29 -6.72 -7.05
C ARG A 30 21.44 -7.71 -6.95
N ALA A 31 22.38 -7.67 -7.89
CA ALA A 31 23.57 -8.51 -7.88
C ALA A 31 24.66 -8.00 -6.91
N SER A 32 24.58 -6.74 -6.48
CA SER A 32 25.51 -6.16 -5.52
C SER A 32 25.32 -6.76 -4.12
N GLU A 33 26.44 -6.98 -3.42
CA GLU A 33 26.44 -7.50 -2.04
C GLU A 33 25.67 -6.58 -1.08
N ASP A 34 25.74 -5.27 -1.30
CA ASP A 34 25.11 -4.25 -0.43
C ASP A 34 23.59 -4.22 -0.56
N SER A 35 23.03 -4.84 -1.61
CA SER A 35 21.58 -4.90 -1.82
C SER A 35 20.82 -5.60 -0.70
N ARG A 36 21.49 -6.44 0.11
CA ARG A 36 20.92 -7.12 1.28
C ARG A 36 20.40 -6.16 2.36
N TYR A 37 20.90 -4.92 2.39
CA TYR A 37 20.47 -3.90 3.34
C TYR A 37 19.31 -3.04 2.80
N ILE A 38 18.89 -3.27 1.55
CA ILE A 38 17.85 -2.50 0.89
C ILE A 38 16.55 -3.32 0.89
N GLY A 39 15.55 -2.82 1.63
CA GLY A 39 14.19 -3.34 1.60
C GLY A 39 13.28 -2.38 0.84
N LEU A 40 12.58 -2.88 -0.19
CA LEU A 40 11.50 -2.13 -0.85
C LEU A 40 10.15 -2.66 -0.39
N THR A 41 9.27 -1.75 0.01
CA THR A 41 7.93 -2.07 0.52
C THR A 41 6.87 -1.64 -0.48
N MET A 42 6.02 -2.57 -0.90
CA MET A 42 4.91 -2.35 -1.84
C MET A 42 3.75 -3.26 -1.42
N PRO A 43 2.47 -2.92 -1.71
CA PRO A 43 1.97 -1.67 -2.29
C PRO A 43 1.73 -0.57 -1.22
N ARG A 44 1.43 0.66 -1.67
CA ARG A 44 1.00 1.78 -0.79
C ARG A 44 -0.30 1.44 -0.05
N PHE A 45 -0.53 2.06 1.11
CA PHE A 45 -1.75 1.86 1.91
C PHE A 45 -2.51 3.18 2.10
N LEU A 46 -3.80 3.09 2.45
CA LEU A 46 -4.66 4.26 2.63
C LEU A 46 -4.30 4.99 3.94
N ALA A 47 -3.96 6.27 3.84
CA ALA A 47 -3.52 7.06 4.99
C ALA A 47 -4.69 7.53 5.87
N ARG A 48 -5.79 7.94 5.22
CA ARG A 48 -7.00 8.46 5.88
C ARG A 48 -8.24 8.11 5.08
N LEU A 49 -9.39 8.16 5.74
CA LEU A 49 -10.67 8.13 5.04
C LEU A 49 -10.94 9.49 4.34
N PRO A 50 -11.63 9.47 3.20
CA PRO A 50 -12.16 10.68 2.58
C PRO A 50 -13.06 11.45 3.56
N TYR A 51 -12.99 12.78 3.50
CA TYR A 51 -13.89 13.62 4.27
C TYR A 51 -15.32 13.52 3.74
N GLY A 52 -16.27 13.54 4.67
CA GLY A 52 -17.68 13.48 4.35
C GLY A 52 -18.50 13.32 5.62
N ALA A 53 -19.75 13.76 5.60
CA ALA A 53 -20.63 13.79 6.75
C ALA A 53 -20.82 12.41 7.40
N LYS A 54 -20.65 11.33 6.61
CA LYS A 54 -20.81 9.94 7.07
C LYS A 54 -19.52 9.26 7.49
N THR A 55 -18.36 9.74 7.02
CA THR A 55 -17.06 9.06 7.21
C THR A 55 -16.17 9.82 8.15
N ASN A 56 -15.84 11.07 7.82
CA ASN A 56 -14.98 11.93 8.60
C ASN A 56 -15.47 13.38 8.41
N PRO A 57 -16.36 13.88 9.28
CA PRO A 57 -16.89 15.23 9.16
C PRO A 57 -15.82 16.28 9.49
N VAL A 58 -15.91 17.43 8.85
CA VAL A 58 -15.10 18.61 9.16
C VAL A 58 -15.94 19.54 10.04
N ASP A 59 -15.41 19.98 11.18
CA ASP A 59 -16.17 20.78 12.15
C ASP A 59 -16.45 22.21 11.68
N GLU A 60 -15.63 22.75 10.77
CA GLU A 60 -15.67 24.16 10.36
C GLU A 60 -16.67 24.43 9.22
N PHE A 61 -16.87 23.46 8.32
CA PHE A 61 -17.80 23.59 7.19
C PHE A 61 -18.21 22.22 6.65
N ASP A 62 -19.37 22.19 5.99
CA ASP A 62 -19.87 21.00 5.30
C ASP A 62 -18.98 20.70 4.09
N PHE A 63 -18.02 19.79 4.27
CA PHE A 63 -17.12 19.32 3.24
C PHE A 63 -17.39 17.86 2.89
N GLU A 64 -17.60 17.61 1.60
CA GLU A 64 -17.70 16.27 1.03
C GLU A 64 -16.58 16.10 0.01
N GLU A 65 -15.66 15.17 0.27
CA GLU A 65 -14.60 14.82 -0.65
C GLU A 65 -15.14 13.87 -1.71
N ASP A 66 -15.05 14.26 -2.98
CA ASP A 66 -15.51 13.48 -4.13
C ASP A 66 -14.60 12.26 -4.38
N ALA A 67 -14.67 11.25 -3.52
CA ALA A 67 -13.98 9.96 -3.68
C ALA A 67 -14.96 8.91 -4.21
N ASP A 68 -15.30 9.01 -5.50
CA ASP A 68 -16.39 8.26 -6.15
C ASP A 68 -16.13 6.74 -6.37
N GLY A 69 -15.30 6.13 -5.51
CA GLY A 69 -14.96 4.68 -5.49
C GLY A 69 -14.17 4.15 -6.70
N SER A 70 -14.25 4.85 -7.83
CA SER A 70 -13.72 4.44 -9.14
C SER A 70 -12.31 4.98 -9.40
N ASP A 71 -12.03 6.22 -8.98
CA ASP A 71 -10.72 6.85 -9.15
C ASP A 71 -9.86 6.71 -7.89
N HIS A 72 -8.80 5.91 -7.99
CA HIS A 72 -7.87 5.70 -6.88
C HIS A 72 -6.98 6.92 -6.61
N THR A 73 -6.82 7.84 -7.56
CA THR A 73 -5.92 9.00 -7.40
C THR A 73 -6.44 10.02 -6.40
N LYS A 74 -7.76 10.04 -6.17
CA LYS A 74 -8.44 10.91 -5.22
C LYS A 74 -8.25 10.49 -3.76
N TYR A 75 -7.76 9.27 -3.52
CA TYR A 75 -7.45 8.80 -2.18
C TYR A 75 -6.05 9.25 -1.73
N VAL A 76 -5.91 9.53 -0.44
CA VAL A 76 -4.61 9.86 0.15
C VAL A 76 -3.84 8.59 0.50
N TRP A 77 -2.88 8.25 -0.35
CA TRP A 77 -2.01 7.09 -0.18
C TRP A 77 -0.76 7.43 0.64
N SER A 78 -0.44 6.60 1.62
CA SER A 78 0.81 6.64 2.38
C SER A 78 1.81 5.60 1.88
N ASN A 79 3.10 5.88 2.09
CA ASN A 79 4.19 4.97 1.76
C ASN A 79 4.22 3.77 2.72
N ALA A 80 4.21 2.56 2.17
CA ALA A 80 4.30 1.30 2.93
C ALA A 80 5.55 1.17 3.80
N ALA A 81 6.60 1.95 3.53
CA ALA A 81 7.79 2.00 4.37
C ALA A 81 7.45 2.40 5.82
N TYR A 82 6.45 3.28 6.01
CA TYR A 82 5.98 3.66 7.34
C TYR A 82 5.34 2.48 8.08
N ALA A 83 4.52 1.68 7.39
CA ALA A 83 3.91 0.50 7.99
C ALA A 83 4.97 -0.53 8.40
N MET A 84 5.99 -0.75 7.56
CA MET A 84 7.11 -1.61 7.90
C MET A 84 7.93 -1.06 9.09
N GLY A 85 8.17 0.26 9.12
CA GLY A 85 8.83 0.93 10.24
C GLY A 85 8.08 0.75 11.56
N VAL A 86 6.75 0.85 11.54
CA VAL A 86 5.90 0.57 12.71
C VAL A 86 6.06 -0.88 13.18
N ASN A 87 6.10 -1.86 12.26
CA ASN A 87 6.30 -3.26 12.61
C ASN A 87 7.69 -3.50 13.23
N ILE A 88 8.75 -2.89 12.70
CA ILE A 88 10.11 -2.94 13.27
C ILE A 88 10.12 -2.37 14.69
N ASN A 89 9.56 -1.17 14.87
CA ASN A 89 9.48 -0.51 16.17
C ASN A 89 8.67 -1.33 17.18
N ARG A 90 7.56 -1.91 16.74
CA ARG A 90 6.71 -2.80 17.56
C ARG A 90 7.51 -4.04 18.00
N SER A 91 8.17 -4.71 17.07
CA SER A 91 9.00 -5.90 17.33
C SER A 91 10.08 -5.61 18.36
N PHE A 92 10.82 -4.51 18.16
CA PHE A 92 11.85 -4.06 19.08
C PHE A 92 11.28 -3.69 20.46
N LYS A 93 10.13 -3.02 20.52
CA LYS A 93 9.48 -2.64 21.78
C LYS A 93 9.03 -3.83 22.61
N HIS A 94 8.51 -4.89 21.99
CA HIS A 94 8.00 -6.06 22.70
C HIS A 94 9.08 -7.08 23.06
N TYR A 95 10.05 -7.30 22.18
CA TYR A 95 11.02 -8.40 22.31
C TYR A 95 12.47 -7.95 22.43
N GLY A 96 12.77 -6.66 22.21
CA GLY A 96 14.14 -6.12 22.15
C GLY A 96 14.89 -6.45 20.85
N TRP A 97 14.25 -7.17 19.93
CA TRP A 97 14.83 -7.62 18.66
C TRP A 97 13.84 -7.44 17.51
N CYS A 98 14.33 -7.19 16.31
CA CYS A 98 13.52 -6.95 15.11
C CYS A 98 13.26 -8.24 14.30
N THR A 99 13.02 -9.38 14.97
CA THR A 99 12.84 -10.67 14.31
C THR A 99 11.39 -10.92 13.89
N LEU A 100 10.44 -10.39 14.64
CA LEU A 100 9.00 -10.53 14.43
C LEU A 100 8.44 -9.32 13.69
N ILE A 101 8.79 -9.21 12.40
CA ILE A 101 8.43 -8.08 11.52
C ILE A 101 7.67 -8.52 10.27
N ARG A 102 7.37 -9.83 10.15
CA ARG A 102 6.84 -10.48 8.96
C ARG A 102 5.86 -11.59 9.33
N GLY A 103 4.89 -11.87 8.47
CA GLY A 103 3.85 -12.88 8.72
C GLY A 103 2.65 -12.31 9.50
N VAL A 104 1.46 -12.88 9.26
CA VAL A 104 0.20 -12.38 9.82
C VAL A 104 0.19 -12.49 11.35
N GLU A 105 0.53 -13.66 11.89
CA GLU A 105 0.59 -13.90 13.33
C GLU A 105 1.96 -13.57 13.94
N SER A 106 2.98 -13.38 13.10
CA SER A 106 4.38 -13.23 13.50
C SER A 106 4.84 -11.76 13.55
N GLY A 107 3.92 -10.83 13.81
CA GLY A 107 4.21 -9.41 14.03
C GLY A 107 4.31 -8.53 12.77
N GLY A 108 4.01 -9.09 11.59
CA GLY A 108 3.94 -8.34 10.33
C GLY A 108 2.57 -7.74 10.02
N ALA A 109 1.54 -8.01 10.82
CA ALA A 109 0.19 -7.50 10.61
C ALA A 109 0.12 -5.97 10.83
N VAL A 110 -0.41 -5.29 9.80
CA VAL A 110 -0.75 -3.86 9.88
C VAL A 110 -2.23 -3.77 10.25
N GLU A 111 -2.49 -3.35 11.48
CA GLU A 111 -3.84 -3.28 12.05
C GLU A 111 -4.47 -1.90 11.83
N ASN A 112 -5.79 -1.82 11.97
CA ASN A 112 -6.57 -0.57 11.91
C ASN A 112 -6.38 0.24 10.63
N LEU A 113 -6.28 -0.44 9.48
CA LEU A 113 -6.24 0.24 8.20
C LEU A 113 -7.59 0.92 7.91
N PRO A 114 -7.59 2.18 7.41
CA PRO A 114 -8.80 2.85 6.98
C PRO A 114 -9.54 2.04 5.90
N CYS A 115 -10.82 1.76 6.12
CA CYS A 115 -11.69 1.08 5.16
C CYS A 115 -12.81 2.03 4.70
N HIS A 116 -12.75 2.47 3.44
CA HIS A 116 -13.81 3.28 2.86
C HIS A 116 -14.87 2.36 2.24
N THR A 117 -16.12 2.47 2.70
CA THR A 117 -17.25 1.70 2.16
C THR A 117 -18.15 2.62 1.34
N SER A 118 -18.20 2.41 0.03
CA SER A 118 -19.07 3.15 -0.89
C SER A 118 -20.25 2.27 -1.31
N ARG A 119 -21.43 2.88 -1.52
CA ARG A 119 -22.55 2.15 -2.13
C ARG A 119 -22.33 2.08 -3.63
N LEU A 120 -22.17 0.87 -4.16
CA LEU A 120 -22.38 0.63 -5.58
C LEU A 120 -23.89 0.58 -5.84
N THR A 121 -24.41 1.55 -6.58
CA THR A 121 -25.72 1.40 -7.21
C THR A 121 -25.59 0.36 -8.32
N MET A 122 -26.08 -0.86 -8.06
CA MET A 122 -26.36 -1.80 -9.14
C MET A 122 -27.42 -1.14 -10.01
N ALA A 123 -27.05 -0.70 -11.20
CA ALA A 123 -28.01 -0.41 -12.25
C ALA A 123 -28.83 -1.69 -12.46
N ALA A 124 -30.07 -1.68 -12.00
CA ALA A 124 -31.02 -2.73 -12.28
C ALA A 124 -31.16 -2.79 -13.80
N TRP A 125 -30.85 -3.94 -14.38
CA TRP A 125 -31.20 -4.26 -15.75
C TRP A 125 -32.73 -4.29 -15.82
N THR A 126 -33.33 -3.26 -16.40
CA THR A 126 -34.72 -3.24 -16.90
C THR A 126 -34.69 -2.96 -18.38
#